data_AF-A0A969SS99-F1
#
_entry.id   AF-A0A969SS99-F1
#
_cell.length_a   1.000
_cell.length_b   1.000
_cell.length_c   1.000
_cell.angle_alpha   90.00
_cell.angle_beta   90.00
_cell.angle_gamma   90.00
#
_symmetry.space_group_name_H-M   'P 1'
#
loop_
_entity.id
_entity.type
_entity.pdbx_description
1 polymer ?
#
loop_
_entity_poly.entity_id
_entity_poly.type
_entity_poly.pdbx_seq_one_letter_code
_entity_poly.pdbx_strand_id
1 'polypeptide(L)'
;MTRDIKFAELEQLLLSIGFVEIPTTGSHKVYEYSPLGTLVVLPGYEQQANVRTMHLVAVHKILDENGLMDRDVFTSFLEKVAS
;
A
#
# COMPACT_ATOMS: atom_id res chain seq x y z
N MET A 1 -1.17 -4.18 18.17
CA MET A 1 -1.15 -5.47 17.47
C MET A 1 -0.82 -5.20 16.01
N THR A 2 0.31 -5.69 15.53
CA THR A 2 0.65 -5.67 14.11
C THR A 2 -0.04 -6.86 13.45
N ARG A 3 -1.07 -6.58 12.63
CA ARG A 3 -1.89 -7.58 11.94
C ARG A 3 -1.20 -7.98 10.64
N ASP A 4 -1.31 -9.25 10.26
CA ASP A 4 -0.71 -9.80 9.05
C ASP A 4 -1.56 -9.46 7.84
N ILE A 5 -1.13 -8.47 7.06
CA ILE A 5 -1.75 -8.09 5.79
C ILE A 5 -0.99 -8.75 4.66
N LYS A 6 -1.70 -9.38 3.73
CA LYS A 6 -1.12 -9.95 2.51
C LYS A 6 -0.84 -8.84 1.50
N PHE A 7 0.21 -9.04 0.72
CA PHE A 7 0.57 -8.07 -0.31
C PHE A 7 -0.56 -7.81 -1.31
N ALA A 8 -1.28 -8.85 -1.72
CA ALA A 8 -2.43 -8.74 -2.61
C ALA A 8 -3.50 -7.76 -2.08
N GLU A 9 -3.74 -7.75 -0.78
CA GLU A 9 -4.75 -6.88 -0.15
C GLU A 9 -4.30 -5.42 -0.15
N LEU A 10 -3.02 -5.19 0.14
CA LEU A 10 -2.43 -3.86 0.06
C LEU A 10 -2.38 -3.33 -1.38
N GLU A 11 -2.01 -4.18 -2.33
CA GLU A 11 -2.00 -3.84 -3.75
C GLU A 11 -3.40 -3.48 -4.23
N GLN A 12 -4.42 -4.28 -3.87
CA GLN A 12 -5.81 -3.99 -4.20
C GLN A 12 -6.28 -2.64 -3.61
N LEU A 13 -5.87 -2.31 -2.38
CA LEU A 13 -6.16 -1.00 -1.79
C LEU A 13 -5.57 0.13 -2.64
N LEU A 14 -4.29 0.06 -2.99
CA LEU A 14 -3.62 1.08 -3.81
C LEU A 14 -4.33 1.24 -5.17
N LEU A 15 -4.63 0.12 -5.84
CA LEU A 15 -5.35 0.13 -7.12
C LEU A 15 -6.75 0.74 -6.98
N SER A 16 -7.45 0.50 -5.87
CA SER A 16 -8.79 1.05 -5.61
C SER A 16 -8.81 2.57 -5.41
N ILE A 17 -7.70 3.14 -4.90
CA ILE A 17 -7.50 4.59 -4.77
C ILE A 17 -7.18 5.22 -6.14
N GLY A 18 -6.71 4.42 -7.10
CA GLY A 18 -6.35 4.85 -8.44
C GLY A 18 -4.85 4.91 -8.69
N PHE A 19 -4.03 4.28 -7.83
CA PHE A 19 -2.64 4.04 -8.18
C PHE A 19 -2.53 3.03 -9.33
N VAL A 20 -1.47 3.13 -10.13
CA VAL A 20 -1.14 2.21 -11.21
C VAL A 20 0.28 1.67 -11.00
N GLU A 21 0.47 0.36 -11.19
CA GLU A 21 1.82 -0.24 -11.14
C GLU A 21 2.66 0.22 -12.35
N ILE A 22 3.87 0.70 -12.08
CA ILE A 22 4.84 1.08 -13.10
C ILE A 22 5.89 -0.03 -13.22
N PRO A 23 6.21 -0.49 -14.45
CA PRO A 23 7.26 -1.46 -14.66
C PRO A 23 8.62 -0.90 -14.24
N THR A 24 9.37 -1.67 -13.45
CA THR A 24 10.75 -1.33 -13.09
C THR A 24 11.72 -2.41 -13.55
N THR A 25 13.00 -2.04 -13.67
CA THR A 25 14.08 -2.98 -13.99
C THR A 25 14.54 -3.81 -12.79
N GLY A 26 14.13 -3.45 -11.56
CA GLY A 26 14.48 -4.14 -10.33
C GLY A 26 13.36 -5.04 -9.81
N SER A 27 13.56 -5.65 -8.64
CA SER A 27 12.52 -6.43 -7.97
C SER A 27 11.49 -5.58 -7.23
N HIS A 28 11.68 -4.26 -7.16
CA HIS A 28 10.74 -3.37 -6.47
C HIS A 28 9.43 -3.25 -7.25
N LYS A 29 8.33 -3.15 -6.51
CA LYS A 29 7.03 -2.79 -7.04
C LYS A 29 6.81 -1.30 -6.80
N VAL A 30 6.51 -0.57 -7.86
CA VAL A 30 6.30 0.89 -7.81
C VAL A 30 4.91 1.18 -8.29
N TYR A 31 4.18 1.99 -7.51
CA TYR A 31 2.84 2.42 -7.84
C TYR A 31 2.81 3.95 -7.89
N GLU A 32 2.20 4.49 -8.93
CA GLU A 32 2.03 5.93 -9.11
C GLU A 32 0.57 6.34 -9.06
N TYR A 33 0.29 7.40 -8.31
CA TYR A 33 -0.93 8.17 -8.42
C TYR A 33 -0.64 9.45 -9.22
N SER A 34 -0.84 9.37 -10.53
CA SER A 34 -0.42 10.41 -11.48
C SER A 34 -1.01 11.81 -11.21
N PRO A 35 -2.25 11.99 -10.68
CA PRO A 35 -2.80 13.33 -10.42
C PRO A 35 -1.95 14.16 -9.45
N LEU A 36 -1.20 13.52 -8.55
CA LEU A 36 -0.34 14.20 -7.57
C LEU A 36 1.14 13.87 -7.73
N GLY A 37 1.50 12.98 -8.66
CA GLY A 37 2.87 12.45 -8.79
C GLY A 37 3.33 11.67 -7.55
N THR A 38 2.39 11.15 -6.77
CA THR A 38 2.68 10.39 -5.54
C THR A 38 3.14 8.99 -5.90
N LEU A 39 4.24 8.54 -5.27
CA LEU A 39 4.79 7.21 -5.48
C LEU A 39 4.74 6.37 -4.21
N VAL A 40 4.33 5.11 -4.36
CA VAL A 40 4.51 4.07 -3.35
C VAL A 40 5.52 3.06 -3.91
N VAL A 41 6.65 2.92 -3.20
CA VAL A 41 7.72 1.98 -3.56
C VAL A 41 7.78 0.89 -2.50
N LEU A 42 7.63 -0.35 -2.93
CA LEU A 42 7.66 -1.52 -2.06
C LEU A 42 8.70 -2.53 -2.54
N PRO A 43 9.27 -3.34 -1.64
CA PRO A 43 10.04 -4.51 -2.05
C PRO A 43 9.21 -5.44 -2.95
N GLY A 44 9.88 -6.31 -3.69
CA GLY A 44 9.27 -7.33 -4.54
C GLY A 44 8.56 -8.41 -3.74
N TYR A 45 7.43 -8.06 -3.14
CA TYR A 45 6.57 -9.00 -2.44
C TYR A 45 5.86 -9.91 -3.44
N GLU A 46 5.82 -11.19 -3.09
CA GLU A 46 4.87 -12.12 -3.67
C GLU A 46 3.47 -11.82 -3.15
N GLN A 47 2.45 -12.14 -3.94
CA GLN A 47 1.04 -11.82 -3.65
C GLN A 47 0.57 -12.32 -2.26
N GLN A 48 1.04 -13.49 -1.83
CA GLN A 48 0.66 -14.13 -0.57
C GLN A 48 1.62 -13.84 0.60
N ALA A 49 2.64 -12.99 0.38
CA ALA A 49 3.59 -12.61 1.41
C ALA A 49 2.95 -11.61 2.40
N ASN A 50 3.28 -11.75 3.69
CA ASN A 50 2.89 -10.76 4.69
C ASN A 50 3.70 -9.47 4.49
N VAL A 51 3.02 -8.34 4.44
CA VAL A 51 3.65 -7.04 4.39
C VAL A 51 4.23 -6.71 5.76
N ARG A 52 5.54 -6.47 5.81
CA ARG A 52 6.22 -5.99 7.01
C ARG A 52 5.57 -4.69 7.51
N THR A 53 5.38 -4.59 8.82
CA THR A 53 4.77 -3.42 9.47
C THR A 53 5.39 -2.09 9.05
N MET A 54 6.72 -2.03 8.94
CA MET A 54 7.40 -0.78 8.56
C MET A 54 6.95 -0.28 7.18
N HIS A 55 6.61 -1.18 6.25
CA HIS A 55 6.12 -0.81 4.92
C HIS A 55 4.64 -0.39 4.97
N LEU A 56 3.82 -1.02 5.83
CA LEU A 56 2.45 -0.55 6.08
C LEU A 56 2.43 0.87 6.67
N VAL A 57 3.33 1.16 7.62
CA VAL A 57 3.49 2.50 8.20
C VAL A 57 3.92 3.51 7.14
N ALA A 58 4.86 3.13 6.26
CA ALA A 58 5.31 3.99 5.17
C ALA A 58 4.18 4.30 4.17
N VAL A 59 3.42 3.27 3.76
CA VAL A 59 2.27 3.46 2.85
C VAL A 59 1.22 4.35 3.50
N HIS A 60 0.84 4.08 4.74
CA HIS A 60 -0.11 4.91 5.48
C HIS A 60 0.32 6.38 5.50
N LYS A 61 1.58 6.65 5.82
CA LYS A 61 2.13 8.01 5.85
C LYS A 61 2.02 8.69 4.48
N ILE A 62 2.37 8.00 3.40
CA ILE A 62 2.26 8.54 2.04
C ILE A 62 0.81 8.88 1.71
N LEU A 63 -0.14 8.00 2.03
CA LEU A 63 -1.55 8.24 1.74
C LEU A 63 -2.12 9.43 2.54
N ASP A 64 -1.77 9.53 3.82
CA ASP A 64 -2.21 10.60 4.72
C ASP A 64 -1.64 11.96 4.29
N GLU A 65 -0.32 12.03 4.05
CA GLU A 65 0.36 13.27 3.64
C GLU A 65 -0.11 13.81 2.28
N ASN A 66 -0.64 12.94 1.41
CA ASN A 66 -1.17 13.33 0.11
C ASN A 66 -2.71 13.47 0.12
N GLY A 67 -3.37 13.34 1.27
CA GLY A 67 -4.83 13.46 1.39
C GLY A 67 -5.60 12.36 0.65
N LEU A 68 -4.96 11.22 0.39
CA LEU A 68 -5.53 10.10 -0.37
C LEU A 68 -6.30 9.12 0.52
N MET A 69 -5.89 9.01 1.79
CA MET A 69 -6.60 8.21 2.79
C MET A 69 -6.17 8.66 4.18
N ASP A 70 -7.14 8.97 5.04
CA ASP A 70 -6.86 9.29 6.43
C ASP A 70 -6.59 8.04 7.28
N ARG A 71 -6.09 8.29 8.49
CA ARG A 71 -5.71 7.24 9.45
C ARG A 71 -6.85 6.33 9.87
N ASP A 72 -8.06 6.85 10.02
CA ASP A 72 -9.18 6.08 10.54
C ASP A 72 -9.70 5.13 9.47
N VAL A 73 -9.74 5.57 8.22
CA VAL A 73 -10.07 4.75 7.05
C VAL A 73 -9.00 3.68 6.84
N PHE A 74 -7.71 4.03 6.91
CA PHE A 74 -6.64 3.05 6.76
C PHE A 74 -6.65 2.01 7.88
N THR A 75 -6.86 2.44 9.13
CA THR A 75 -6.98 1.52 10.27
C THR A 75 -8.15 0.58 10.06
N SER A 76 -9.33 1.11 9.68
CA SER A 76 -10.52 0.30 9.39
C SER A 76 -10.30 -0.72 8.26
N PHE A 77 -9.53 -0.36 7.23
CA PHE A 77 -9.10 -1.30 6.20
C PHE A 77 -8.32 -2.47 6.81
N LEU A 78 -7.26 -2.18 7.59
CA LEU A 78 -6.45 -3.21 8.26
C LEU A 78 -7.28 -4.12 9.16
N GLU A 79 -8.39 -3.61 9.73
CA GLU A 79 -9.26 -4.42 10.56
C GLU A 79 -10.13 -5.40 9.77
N LYS A 80 -10.61 -4.98 8.61
CA LYS A 80 -11.51 -5.78 7.77
C LYS A 80 -10.83 -6.94 7.08
N VAL A 81 -9.63 -6.73 6.54
CA VAL A 81 -8.91 -7.78 5.79
C VAL A 81 -8.22 -8.80 6.71
N ALA A 82 -8.05 -8.49 7.99
CA ALA A 82 -7.46 -9.42 8.96
C ALA A 82 -8.47 -10.40 9.61
N SER A 83 -9.72 -10.47 9.12
CA SER A 83 -10.79 -11.38 9.58
C SER A 83 -11.12 -12.42 8.52
#